data_AF-A0A3B0Y274-F1
#
_entry.id   AF-A0A3B0Y274-F1
#
_cell.length_a   1.000
_cell.length_b   1.000
_cell.length_c   1.000
_cell.angle_alpha   90.00
_cell.angle_beta   90.00
_cell.angle_gamma   90.00
#
_symmetry.space_group_name_H-M   'P 1'
#
loop_
_entity.id
_entity.type
_entity.pdbx_description
1 polymer ?
#
loop_
_entity_poly.entity_id
_entity_poly.type
_entity_poly.pdbx_seq_one_letter_code
_entity_poly.pdbx_strand_id
1 'polypeptide(L)'
;MLVKYIFFVISVCYTVFTMAAVHPERRLIDAIGEIQLSNLSSAESQLKTLIEDVPDFKLAQLIYADMLMAKVNGLNGPAAGLMSSPEKTLFLREIKNRYQAIYEKHTLQKVPSALARLDNFYRHAIVIDLSKSRLYLFDNSQHSPVLIK
;
A
#
# COMPACT_ATOMS: atom_id res chain seq x y z
N MET A 1 -2.44 47.03 -32.79
CA MET A 1 -1.77 45.71 -32.73
C MET A 1 -1.33 45.36 -31.29
N LEU A 2 -2.18 45.63 -30.27
CA LEU A 2 -1.81 45.50 -28.84
C LEU A 2 -2.80 44.65 -28.01
N VAL A 3 -3.94 44.25 -28.59
CA VAL A 3 -5.03 43.57 -27.86
C VAL A 3 -4.91 42.04 -27.90
N LYS A 4 -4.06 41.48 -28.77
CA LYS A 4 -3.88 40.02 -28.92
C LYS A 4 -3.07 39.35 -27.81
N TYR A 5 -2.29 40.10 -27.02
CA TYR A 5 -1.47 39.55 -25.95
C TYR A 5 -2.19 39.39 -24.60
N ILE A 6 -3.33 40.07 -24.41
CA ILE A 6 -4.12 39.97 -23.17
C ILE A 6 -4.89 38.65 -23.10
N PHE A 7 -5.22 38.04 -24.23
CA PHE A 7 -5.87 36.72 -24.27
C PHE A 7 -4.91 35.53 -24.15
N PHE A 8 -3.61 35.74 -24.30
CA PHE A 8 -2.63 34.65 -24.24
C PHE A 8 -2.21 34.30 -22.81
N VAL A 9 -2.50 35.15 -21.82
CA VAL A 9 -2.03 34.96 -20.44
C VAL A 9 -2.97 34.07 -19.61
N ILE A 10 -4.23 33.89 -20.00
CA ILE A 10 -5.21 33.13 -19.18
C ILE A 10 -5.21 31.62 -19.50
N SER A 11 -4.59 31.17 -20.60
CA SER A 11 -4.58 29.73 -20.95
C SER A 11 -3.48 28.92 -20.26
N VAL A 12 -2.57 29.55 -19.50
CA VAL A 12 -1.40 28.87 -18.88
C VAL A 12 -1.63 28.56 -17.38
N CYS A 13 -2.89 28.52 -16.95
CA CYS A 13 -3.26 28.14 -15.58
C CYS A 13 -4.10 26.85 -15.52
N TYR A 14 -3.84 25.88 -16.40
CA TYR A 14 -4.10 24.49 -16.02
C TYR A 14 -2.99 24.07 -15.05
N THR A 15 -3.15 24.48 -13.81
CA THR A 15 -2.41 23.92 -12.68
C THR A 15 -2.60 22.41 -12.71
N VAL A 16 -1.56 21.69 -13.14
CA VAL A 16 -1.45 20.26 -12.85
C VAL A 16 -1.24 20.17 -11.35
N PHE A 17 -2.35 20.17 -10.61
CA PHE A 17 -2.34 19.81 -9.20
C PHE A 17 -2.12 18.30 -9.17
N THR A 18 -0.86 17.88 -9.24
CA THR A 18 -0.48 16.52 -8.88
C THR A 18 -0.76 16.38 -7.39
N MET A 19 -1.99 16.01 -7.03
CA MET A 19 -2.22 15.38 -5.74
C MET A 19 -1.31 14.17 -5.72
N ALA A 20 -0.36 14.13 -4.79
CA ALA A 20 0.36 12.90 -4.51
C ALA A 20 -0.70 11.83 -4.22
N ALA A 21 -0.92 10.93 -5.17
CA ALA A 21 -1.92 9.89 -5.02
C ALA A 21 -1.60 9.12 -3.74
N VAL A 22 -2.62 8.91 -2.89
CA VAL A 22 -2.45 8.16 -1.64
C VAL A 22 -1.80 6.81 -1.97
N HIS A 23 -0.74 6.47 -1.25
CA HIS A 23 0.04 5.27 -1.51
C HIS A 23 -0.86 4.03 -1.60
N PRO A 24 -0.69 3.13 -2.60
CA PRO A 24 -1.59 2.01 -2.83
C PRO A 24 -1.79 1.11 -1.60
N GLU A 25 -0.71 0.84 -0.86
CA GLU A 25 -0.79 0.05 0.38
C GLU A 25 -1.73 0.69 1.41
N ARG A 26 -1.72 2.02 1.53
CA ARG A 26 -2.60 2.71 2.47
C ARG A 26 -4.07 2.54 2.08
N ARG A 27 -4.37 2.69 0.78
CA ARG A 27 -5.73 2.49 0.22
C ARG A 27 -6.23 1.07 0.45
N LEU A 28 -5.37 0.06 0.28
CA LEU A 28 -5.71 -1.33 0.57
C LEU A 28 -6.09 -1.53 2.05
N ILE A 29 -5.31 -0.93 2.95
CA ILE A 29 -5.53 -1.05 4.40
C ILE A 29 -6.80 -0.34 4.83
N ASP A 30 -7.08 0.84 4.27
CA ASP A 30 -8.33 1.56 4.54
C ASP A 30 -9.53 0.70 4.07
N ALA A 31 -9.45 0.06 2.89
CA ALA A 31 -10.48 -0.86 2.42
C ALA A 31 -10.66 -2.10 3.32
N ILE A 32 -9.57 -2.68 3.84
CA ILE A 32 -9.64 -3.77 4.83
C ILE A 32 -10.30 -3.29 6.13
N GLY A 33 -10.04 -2.05 6.54
CA GLY A 33 -10.73 -1.42 7.67
C GLY A 33 -12.25 -1.36 7.46
N GLU A 34 -12.70 -0.96 6.27
CA GLU A 34 -14.13 -0.98 5.93
C GLU A 34 -14.74 -2.39 5.96
N ILE A 35 -14.00 -3.43 5.52
CA ILE A 35 -14.44 -4.83 5.64
C ILE A 35 -14.61 -5.22 7.12
N GLN A 36 -13.66 -4.84 7.99
CA GLN A 36 -13.75 -5.13 9.43
C GLN A 36 -14.94 -4.43 10.09
N LEU A 37 -15.33 -3.25 9.59
CA LEU A 37 -16.51 -2.51 10.02
C LEU A 37 -17.82 -3.00 9.36
N SER A 38 -17.78 -4.09 8.57
CA SER A 38 -18.92 -4.61 7.79
C SER A 38 -19.46 -3.63 6.73
N ASN A 39 -18.71 -2.59 6.38
CA ASN A 39 -19.04 -1.62 5.34
C ASN A 39 -18.65 -2.13 3.94
N LEU A 40 -19.22 -3.26 3.53
CA LEU A 40 -18.80 -3.97 2.32
C LEU A 40 -18.90 -3.10 1.06
N SER A 41 -19.98 -2.32 0.88
CA SER A 41 -20.12 -1.43 -0.30
C SER A 41 -19.00 -0.38 -0.41
N SER A 42 -18.55 0.16 0.73
CA SER A 42 -17.43 1.12 0.77
C SER A 42 -16.13 0.42 0.40
N ALA A 43 -15.86 -0.74 1.02
CA ALA A 43 -14.68 -1.55 0.73
C ALA A 43 -14.57 -1.92 -0.75
N GLU A 44 -15.67 -2.36 -1.37
CA GLU A 44 -15.72 -2.72 -2.79
C GLU A 44 -15.37 -1.55 -3.69
N SER A 45 -15.97 -0.38 -3.42
CA SER A 45 -15.70 0.83 -4.19
C SER A 45 -14.23 1.21 -4.09
N GLN A 46 -13.66 1.18 -2.89
CA GLN A 46 -12.25 1.51 -2.66
C GLN A 46 -11.32 0.51 -3.37
N LEU A 47 -11.61 -0.78 -3.29
CA LEU A 47 -10.85 -1.84 -3.97
C LEU A 47 -10.95 -1.71 -5.48
N LYS A 48 -12.14 -1.46 -6.02
CA LYS A 48 -12.36 -1.26 -7.47
C LYS A 48 -11.53 -0.09 -7.99
N THR A 49 -11.61 1.07 -7.33
CA THR A 49 -10.79 2.22 -7.73
C THR A 49 -9.28 1.91 -7.59
N LEU A 50 -8.88 1.17 -6.56
CA LEU A 50 -7.48 0.80 -6.36
C LEU A 50 -6.93 -0.08 -7.49
N ILE A 51 -7.68 -1.08 -7.93
CA ILE A 51 -7.23 -1.96 -9.02
C ILE A 51 -7.33 -1.31 -10.40
N GLU A 52 -8.20 -0.31 -10.56
CA GLU A 52 -8.27 0.52 -11.77
C GLU A 52 -7.03 1.43 -11.89
N ASP A 53 -6.62 2.04 -10.77
CA ASP A 53 -5.45 2.91 -10.73
C ASP A 53 -4.12 2.13 -10.73
N VAL A 54 -4.10 0.95 -10.11
CA VAL A 54 -2.89 0.12 -9.91
C VAL A 54 -3.18 -1.34 -10.31
N PRO A 55 -3.22 -1.65 -11.61
CA PRO A 55 -3.68 -2.94 -12.12
C PRO A 55 -2.82 -4.13 -11.66
N ASP A 56 -1.51 -3.94 -11.47
CA ASP A 56 -0.58 -4.98 -11.05
C ASP A 56 -0.59 -5.24 -9.52
N PHE A 57 -1.48 -4.59 -8.76
CA PHE A 57 -1.55 -4.75 -7.32
C PHE A 57 -2.26 -6.05 -6.92
N LYS A 58 -1.54 -7.17 -6.98
CA LYS A 58 -2.03 -8.54 -6.77
C LYS A 58 -2.86 -8.74 -5.49
N LEU A 59 -2.46 -8.12 -4.38
CA LEU A 59 -3.18 -8.22 -3.10
C LEU A 59 -4.57 -7.59 -3.17
N ALA A 60 -4.71 -6.43 -3.80
CA ALA A 60 -6.00 -5.77 -3.99
C ALA A 60 -6.90 -6.57 -4.95
N GLN A 61 -6.33 -7.08 -6.04
CA GLN A 61 -7.03 -7.95 -7.00
C GLN A 61 -7.58 -9.21 -6.31
N LEU A 62 -6.78 -9.85 -5.45
CA LEU A 62 -7.19 -11.05 -4.72
C LEU A 62 -8.37 -10.77 -3.78
N ILE A 63 -8.29 -9.69 -2.99
CA ILE A 63 -9.38 -9.34 -2.06
C ILE A 63 -10.65 -8.96 -2.82
N TYR A 64 -10.52 -8.21 -3.93
CA TYR A 64 -11.66 -7.86 -4.76
C TYR A 64 -12.32 -9.10 -5.39
N ALA A 65 -11.52 -10.04 -5.93
CA ALA A 65 -12.02 -11.30 -6.45
C ALA A 65 -12.76 -12.10 -5.37
N ASP A 66 -12.21 -12.19 -4.16
CA ASP A 66 -12.85 -12.86 -3.03
C ASP A 66 -14.18 -12.20 -2.65
N MET A 67 -14.23 -10.87 -2.68
CA MET A 67 -15.45 -10.13 -2.41
C MET A 67 -16.53 -10.39 -3.46
N LEU A 68 -16.17 -10.43 -4.76
CA LEU A 68 -17.10 -10.78 -5.83
C LEU A 68 -17.59 -12.23 -5.71
N MET A 69 -16.68 -13.15 -5.40
CA MET A 69 -17.04 -14.55 -5.14
C MET A 69 -18.00 -14.69 -3.96
N ALA A 70 -17.79 -13.93 -2.88
CA ALA A 70 -18.69 -13.91 -1.73
C ALA A 70 -20.10 -13.39 -2.10
N LYS A 71 -20.19 -12.40 -3.00
CA LYS A 71 -21.49 -11.90 -3.50
C LYS A 71 -22.23 -12.94 -4.34
N VAL A 72 -21.53 -13.64 -5.23
CA VAL A 72 -22.11 -14.70 -6.07
C VAL A 72 -22.52 -15.91 -5.21
N ASN A 73 -21.66 -16.30 -4.26
CA ASN A 73 -21.89 -17.42 -3.36
C ASN A 73 -22.85 -17.09 -2.21
N GLY A 74 -23.24 -15.82 -2.04
CA GLY A 74 -24.30 -15.37 -1.14
C GLY A 74 -25.68 -15.97 -1.45
N LEU A 75 -25.82 -16.74 -2.54
CA LEU A 75 -26.98 -17.58 -2.83
C LEU A 75 -26.85 -19.04 -2.31
N ASN A 76 -25.68 -19.48 -1.82
CA ASN A 76 -25.41 -20.86 -1.36
C ASN A 76 -24.63 -20.96 -0.02
N GLY A 77 -24.60 -19.90 0.79
CA GLY A 77 -24.11 -19.93 2.17
C GLY A 77 -22.65 -19.48 2.38
N PRO A 78 -22.30 -19.05 3.61
CA PRO A 78 -21.03 -18.38 3.93
C PRO A 78 -19.84 -19.35 4.01
N ALA A 79 -19.47 -19.99 2.90
CA ALA A 79 -18.22 -20.78 2.79
C ALA A 79 -17.84 -21.21 1.36
N ALA A 80 -18.69 -21.01 0.33
CA ALA A 80 -18.54 -21.70 -0.96
C ALA A 80 -17.47 -21.13 -1.93
N GLY A 81 -16.52 -20.32 -1.45
CA GLY A 81 -15.52 -19.64 -2.30
C GLY A 81 -14.06 -19.88 -1.90
N LEU A 82 -13.75 -21.02 -1.28
CA LEU A 82 -12.42 -21.27 -0.71
C LEU A 82 -11.79 -22.56 -1.26
N MET A 83 -11.42 -22.58 -2.55
CA MET A 83 -10.26 -23.40 -2.93
C MET A 83 -9.02 -22.72 -2.34
N SER A 84 -8.56 -23.20 -1.20
CA SER A 84 -7.34 -22.74 -0.54
C SER A 84 -6.12 -23.17 -1.35
N SER A 85 -5.69 -22.36 -2.32
CA SER A 85 -4.39 -22.56 -2.94
C SER A 85 -3.28 -22.18 -1.93
N PRO A 86 -2.12 -22.85 -1.95
CA PRO A 86 -0.97 -22.46 -1.12
C PRO A 86 -0.54 -21.01 -1.33
N GLU A 87 -0.71 -20.48 -2.55
CA GLU A 87 -0.40 -19.09 -2.85
C GLU A 87 -1.35 -18.13 -2.13
N LYS A 88 -2.65 -18.45 -2.11
CA LYS A 88 -3.66 -17.64 -1.41
C LYS A 88 -3.40 -17.59 0.09
N THR A 89 -3.00 -18.70 0.72
CA THR A 89 -2.68 -18.71 2.15
C THR A 89 -1.44 -17.87 2.47
N LEU A 90 -0.44 -17.86 1.59
CA LEU A 90 0.73 -16.97 1.70
C LEU A 90 0.33 -15.49 1.60
N PHE A 91 -0.51 -15.12 0.64
CA PHE A 91 -1.00 -13.75 0.51
C PHE A 91 -1.82 -13.30 1.72
N LEU A 92 -2.69 -14.15 2.25
CA LEU A 92 -3.47 -13.84 3.46
C LEU A 92 -2.57 -13.63 4.68
N ARG A 93 -1.52 -14.44 4.81
CA ARG A 93 -0.51 -14.25 5.85
C ARG A 93 0.22 -12.91 5.67
N GLU A 94 0.59 -12.56 4.44
CA GLU A 94 1.22 -11.27 4.14
C GLU A 94 0.30 -10.09 4.50
N ILE A 95 -0.97 -10.12 4.11
CA ILE A 95 -1.97 -9.09 4.46
C ILE A 95 -2.03 -8.91 5.97
N LYS A 96 -2.17 -10.02 6.70
CA LYS A 96 -2.27 -10.00 8.16
C LYS A 96 -1.03 -9.36 8.79
N ASN A 97 0.16 -9.76 8.37
CA ASN A 97 1.41 -9.22 8.89
C ASN A 97 1.54 -7.72 8.60
N ARG A 98 1.25 -7.29 7.36
CA ARG A 98 1.30 -5.88 6.96
C ARG A 98 0.32 -5.02 7.75
N TYR A 99 -0.91 -5.51 7.92
CA TYR A 99 -1.95 -4.84 8.68
C TYR A 99 -1.52 -4.63 10.14
N GLN A 100 -1.03 -5.69 10.79
CA GLN A 100 -0.54 -5.61 12.17
C GLN A 100 0.64 -4.64 12.32
N ALA A 101 1.60 -4.69 11.38
CA ALA A 101 2.79 -3.85 11.41
C ALA A 101 2.49 -2.34 11.31
N ILE A 102 1.33 -1.90 10.79
CA ILE A 102 0.94 -0.47 10.75
C ILE A 102 0.69 0.06 12.17
N TYR A 103 0.15 -0.77 13.04
CA TYR A 103 -0.17 -0.38 14.42
C TYR A 103 1.02 -0.59 15.37
N GLU A 104 2.02 -1.37 14.98
CA GLU A 104 3.27 -1.56 15.72
C GLU A 104 4.23 -0.36 15.55
N LYS A 105 3.94 0.76 16.22
CA LYS A 105 4.78 1.98 16.24
C LYS A 105 6.22 1.77 16.74
N HIS A 106 6.50 0.67 17.45
CA HIS A 106 7.75 0.48 18.21
C HIS A 106 8.98 0.06 17.39
N THR A 107 8.84 -0.28 16.11
CA THR A 107 9.99 -0.75 15.29
C THR A 107 10.82 0.40 14.72
N LEU A 108 10.24 1.58 14.51
CA LEU A 108 10.88 2.68 13.77
C LEU A 108 12.13 3.29 14.44
N GLN A 109 12.39 2.95 15.71
CA GLN A 109 13.53 3.50 16.48
C GLN A 109 14.64 2.47 16.74
N LYS A 110 14.54 1.24 16.21
CA LYS A 110 15.56 0.21 16.42
C LYS A 110 16.42 0.05 15.18
N VAL A 111 17.71 0.34 15.31
CA VAL A 111 18.70 0.06 14.27
C VAL A 111 19.18 -1.40 14.42
N PRO A 112 19.04 -2.25 13.38
CA PRO A 112 19.59 -3.60 13.40
C PRO A 112 21.09 -3.60 13.68
N SER A 113 21.56 -4.54 14.50
CA SER A 113 23.00 -4.68 14.84
C SER A 113 23.89 -4.98 13.64
N ALA A 114 23.30 -5.47 12.54
CA ALA A 114 23.98 -5.63 11.25
C ALA A 114 24.31 -4.26 10.61
N LEU A 115 23.41 -3.26 10.74
CA LEU A 115 23.64 -1.92 10.21
C LEU A 115 24.62 -1.11 11.07
N ALA A 116 24.68 -1.37 12.37
CA ALA A 116 25.64 -0.72 13.26
C ALA A 116 27.12 -1.01 12.92
N ARG A 117 27.38 -2.07 12.14
CA ARG A 117 28.72 -2.47 11.68
C ARG A 117 28.96 -2.15 10.20
N LEU A 118 28.02 -1.47 9.55
CA LEU A 118 28.09 -1.18 8.12
C LEU A 118 29.09 -0.04 7.88
N ASP A 119 30.02 -0.24 6.93
CA ASP A 119 31.00 0.76 6.56
C ASP A 119 30.33 1.99 5.90
N ASN A 120 30.85 3.19 6.18
CA ASN A 120 30.34 4.47 5.64
C ASN A 120 30.42 4.57 4.11
N PHE A 121 31.20 3.70 3.45
CA PHE A 121 31.18 3.53 2.00
C PHE A 121 29.77 3.20 1.48
N TYR A 122 29.00 2.38 2.21
CA TYR A 122 27.63 2.03 1.86
C TYR A 122 26.66 3.09 2.39
N ARG A 123 26.21 3.99 1.51
CA ARG A 123 25.32 5.11 1.90
C ARG A 123 23.90 4.70 2.24
N HIS A 124 23.40 3.61 1.68
CA HIS A 124 22.03 3.14 1.89
C HIS A 124 22.01 1.65 2.19
N ALA A 125 21.09 1.24 3.04
CA ALA A 125 20.87 -0.17 3.35
C ALA A 125 19.39 -0.51 3.31
N ILE A 126 19.06 -1.63 2.67
CA ILE A 126 17.72 -2.19 2.64
C ILE A 126 17.64 -3.30 3.69
N VAL A 127 16.69 -3.17 4.61
CA VAL A 127 16.41 -4.18 5.63
C VAL A 127 15.04 -4.78 5.35
N ILE A 128 14.98 -6.10 5.24
CA ILE A 128 13.75 -6.84 4.99
C ILE A 128 13.35 -7.55 6.28
N ASP A 129 12.21 -7.17 6.85
CA ASP A 129 11.60 -7.84 8.00
C ASP A 129 10.49 -8.77 7.49
N LEU A 130 10.83 -10.05 7.32
CA LEU A 130 9.90 -11.08 6.86
C LEU A 130 8.75 -11.32 7.86
N SER A 131 8.95 -11.05 9.15
CA SER A 131 7.90 -11.21 10.16
C SER A 131 6.79 -10.17 10.01
N LYS A 132 7.15 -8.98 9.50
CA LYS A 132 6.23 -7.86 9.26
C LYS A 132 5.83 -7.71 7.79
N SER A 133 6.38 -8.55 6.91
CA SER A 133 6.24 -8.40 5.46
C SER A 133 6.59 -6.98 4.98
N ARG A 134 7.70 -6.44 5.50
CA ARG A 134 8.11 -5.04 5.27
C ARG A 134 9.55 -4.89 4.81
N LEU A 135 9.75 -3.84 4.04
CA LEU A 135 11.05 -3.35 3.63
C LEU A 135 11.28 -1.97 4.25
N TYR A 136 12.48 -1.77 4.78
CA TYR A 136 12.93 -0.53 5.37
C TYR A 136 14.17 -0.04 4.62
N LEU A 137 14.24 1.25 4.36
CA LEU A 137 15.40 1.89 3.76
C LEU A 137 16.10 2.73 4.83
N PHE A 138 17.39 2.49 5.05
CA PHE A 138 18.21 3.26 5.98
C PHE A 138 19.23 4.10 5.21
N ASP A 139 19.42 5.33 5.65
CA ASP A 139 20.54 6.21 5.30
C ASP A 139 21.68 5.98 6.29
N ASN A 140 22.87 5.65 5.78
CA ASN A 140 24.08 5.40 6.55
C ASN A 140 25.16 6.48 6.29
N SER A 141 24.76 7.68 5.85
CA SER A 141 25.66 8.82 5.67
C SER A 141 26.04 9.51 6.99
N GLN A 142 25.26 9.29 8.04
CA GLN A 142 25.49 9.85 9.37
C GLN A 142 26.26 8.87 10.27
N HIS A 143 26.60 9.31 11.49
CA HIS A 143 27.30 8.47 12.47
C HIS A 143 26.51 7.22 12.88
N SER A 144 25.19 7.22 12.68
CA SER A 144 24.32 6.08 12.91
C SER A 144 23.29 5.97 11.79
N PRO A 145 22.96 4.75 11.33
CA PRO A 145 21.93 4.55 10.31
C PRO A 145 20.58 5.13 10.73
N VAL A 146 19.97 5.94 9.88
CA VAL A 146 18.66 6.57 10.10
C VAL A 146 17.64 5.98 9.13
N LEU A 147 16.47 5.57 9.63
CA LEU A 147 15.38 5.10 8.79
C LEU A 147 14.81 6.24 7.93
N ILE A 148 14.75 6.03 6.62
CA ILE A 148 14.08 6.92 5.66
C ILE A 148 12.57 6.57 5.65
N LYS A 149 11.71 7.59 5.77
CA LYS A 149 10.24 7.47 5.77
C LYS A 149 9.65 7.61 4.39
#